data_AF-A0AAI9TM74-F1
#
_entry.id   AF-A0AAI9TM74-F1
#
_cell.length_a   1.000
_cell.length_b   1.000
_cell.length_c   1.000
_cell.angle_alpha   90.00
_cell.angle_beta   90.00
_cell.angle_gamma   90.00
#
_symmetry.space_group_name_H-M   'P 1'
#
loop_
_entity.id
_entity.type
_entity.pdbx_description
1 polymer ?
#
loop_
_entity_poly.entity_id
_entity_poly.type
_entity_poly.pdbx_seq_one_letter_code
_entity_poly.pdbx_strand_id
1 'polypeptide(L)'
;MRYFVEELAQWFDSCDIAKHFALVAPCRAPSCPALLYAIFSASARHLSQCQNANNNKNTSKRKGRPVIAAEVALEYQSLCISHLMSLSGDTREVQDENLLAAAVILRFYEELDAPLNGVDDETYLRGTQVFLEAQSEMAVKGHGIQTAALWVGFRQEFHTAFIKQRAFRFDLTCYNNSPYRTLETADDFTWANRVILHCAESLVYCYGDESHSPDRYDQLWEYNQNWYACKPQTFNPIYFKEPNPSKKEIFPQIWYLGDCQVTAIQHWHLARILLIAFDPKAPRIGPNQKRAAANSEAEIKTNVFRLCGIASSNETAPGLITACMGISMCGDRFTDRLEQEALLDILIKTEEIHALSTGKAQRELRESWD
;
A
#
# COMPACT_ATOMS: atom_id res chain seq x y z
N MET A 1 0.88 22.36 7.15
CA MET A 1 -0.49 21.97 7.55
C MET A 1 -1.44 21.88 6.36
N ARG A 2 -1.85 22.99 5.73
CA ARG A 2 -2.79 22.97 4.59
C ARG A 2 -2.40 21.97 3.50
N TYR A 3 -1.12 21.95 3.13
CA TYR A 3 -0.57 21.00 2.16
C TYR A 3 -0.81 19.53 2.55
N PHE A 4 -0.61 19.17 3.82
CA PHE A 4 -0.87 17.82 4.31
C PHE A 4 -2.33 17.43 4.07
N VAL A 5 -3.26 18.29 4.48
CA VAL A 5 -4.70 18.05 4.38
C VAL A 5 -5.16 17.89 2.94
N GLU A 6 -4.68 18.76 2.04
CA GLU A 6 -5.13 18.80 0.65
C GLU A 6 -4.46 17.72 -0.23
N GLU A 7 -3.22 17.30 0.08
CA GLU A 7 -2.42 16.48 -0.84
C GLU A 7 -2.06 15.10 -0.29
N LEU A 8 -1.77 15.00 1.02
CA LEU A 8 -1.22 13.79 1.63
C LEU A 8 -2.27 13.01 2.42
N ALA A 9 -3.17 13.68 3.14
CA ALA A 9 -4.12 13.03 4.05
C ALA A 9 -4.96 11.93 3.36
N GLN A 10 -5.36 12.15 2.09
CA GLN A 10 -6.10 11.17 1.29
C GLN A 10 -5.38 9.82 1.10
N TRP A 11 -4.04 9.79 1.20
CA TRP A 11 -3.23 8.57 1.10
C TRP A 11 -3.37 7.71 2.36
N PHE A 12 -3.61 8.37 3.50
CA PHE A 12 -3.82 7.73 4.79
C PHE A 12 -5.30 7.32 4.96
N ASP A 13 -6.21 8.19 4.51
CA ASP A 13 -7.65 8.08 4.73
C ASP A 13 -8.38 7.16 3.72
N SER A 14 -7.67 6.45 2.84
CA SER A 14 -8.28 5.69 1.72
C SER A 14 -9.23 4.58 2.16
N CYS A 15 -9.09 4.10 3.39
CA CYS A 15 -10.01 3.15 4.03
C CYS A 15 -10.51 3.69 5.39
N ASP A 16 -10.74 5.00 5.49
CA ASP A 16 -11.26 5.66 6.68
C ASP A 16 -12.41 6.62 6.34
N ILE A 17 -13.63 6.27 6.77
CA ILE A 17 -14.84 7.04 6.50
C ILE A 17 -14.78 8.45 7.08
N ALA A 18 -14.16 8.60 8.25
CA ALA A 18 -14.16 9.84 9.01
C ALA A 18 -12.96 10.73 8.65
N LYS A 19 -12.09 10.26 7.74
CA LYS A 19 -10.93 10.98 7.23
C LYS A 19 -10.08 11.58 8.35
N HIS A 20 -9.69 10.75 9.31
CA HIS A 20 -9.05 11.21 10.54
C HIS A 20 -7.74 11.95 10.26
N PHE A 21 -6.98 11.59 9.23
CA PHE A 21 -5.76 12.31 8.88
C PHE A 21 -6.06 13.68 8.25
N ALA A 22 -7.14 13.82 7.49
CA ALA A 22 -7.53 15.11 6.91
C ALA A 22 -8.23 16.04 7.92
N LEU A 23 -9.02 15.49 8.84
CA LEU A 23 -9.95 16.27 9.67
C LEU A 23 -9.57 16.31 11.16
N VAL A 24 -8.97 15.25 11.70
CA VAL A 24 -8.72 15.13 13.15
C VAL A 24 -7.26 15.40 13.49
N ALA A 25 -6.32 14.80 12.77
CA ALA A 25 -4.88 15.00 12.99
C ALA A 25 -4.46 16.48 12.95
N PRO A 26 -4.93 17.32 11.99
CA PRO A 26 -4.59 18.74 11.94
C PRO A 26 -5.12 19.54 13.14
N CYS A 27 -6.30 19.17 13.66
CA CYS A 27 -6.90 19.81 14.82
C CYS A 27 -6.14 19.48 16.11
N ARG A 28 -5.57 18.28 16.21
CA ARG A 28 -4.85 17.81 17.39
C ARG A 28 -3.37 18.20 17.40
N ALA A 29 -2.77 18.38 16.22
CA ALA A 29 -1.37 18.73 16.06
C ALA A 29 -0.89 19.91 16.94
N PRO A 30 -1.63 21.02 17.13
CA PRO A 30 -1.19 22.12 18.00
C PRO A 30 -0.94 21.73 19.46
N SER A 31 -1.60 20.65 19.93
CA SER A 31 -1.46 20.15 21.30
C SER A 31 -0.51 18.96 21.42
N CYS A 32 -0.01 18.43 20.30
CA CYS A 32 0.88 17.27 20.26
C CYS A 32 2.09 17.58 19.34
N PRO A 33 3.24 18.01 19.91
CA PRO A 33 4.42 18.37 19.13
C PRO A 33 4.92 17.27 18.18
N ALA A 34 4.91 16.00 18.63
CA ALA A 34 5.29 14.86 17.79
C ALA A 34 4.42 14.79 16.52
N LEU A 35 3.09 14.88 16.67
CA LEU A 35 2.16 14.85 15.54
C LEU A 35 2.32 16.07 14.63
N LEU A 36 2.52 17.27 15.19
CA LEU A 36 2.76 18.49 14.42
C LEU A 36 3.99 18.36 13.52
N TYR A 37 5.10 17.91 14.10
CA TYR A 37 6.36 17.79 13.37
C TYR A 37 6.36 16.62 12.40
N ALA A 38 5.66 15.51 12.67
CA ALA A 38 5.43 14.46 11.70
C ALA A 38 4.70 14.99 10.46
N ILE A 39 3.59 15.72 10.65
CA ILE A 39 2.82 16.34 9.56
C ILE A 39 3.68 17.31 8.75
N PHE A 40 4.49 18.14 9.42
CA PHE A 40 5.36 19.11 8.75
C PHE A 40 6.49 18.45 8.00
N SER A 41 7.12 17.41 8.59
CA SER A 41 8.19 16.65 7.95
C SER A 41 7.70 15.98 6.67
N ALA A 42 6.59 15.21 6.72
CA ALA A 42 6.01 14.57 5.54
C ALA A 42 5.61 15.59 4.45
N SER A 43 4.99 16.71 4.86
CA SER A 43 4.62 17.79 3.93
C SER A 43 5.83 18.42 3.24
N ALA A 44 6.83 18.81 4.03
CA ALA A 44 8.04 19.45 3.54
C ALA A 44 8.80 18.53 2.59
N ARG A 45 8.85 17.23 2.91
CA ARG A 45 9.54 16.25 2.09
C ARG A 45 8.88 16.06 0.74
N HIS A 46 7.59 15.74 0.72
CA HIS A 46 6.85 15.54 -0.53
C HIS A 46 6.85 16.81 -1.39
N LEU A 47 6.76 18.00 -0.78
CA LEU A 47 6.93 19.28 -1.49
C LEU A 47 8.31 19.40 -2.15
N SER A 48 9.38 19.09 -1.43
CA SER A 48 10.75 19.14 -1.95
C SER A 48 10.97 18.15 -3.10
N GLN A 49 10.47 16.92 -2.98
CA GLN A 49 10.55 15.92 -4.06
C GLN A 49 9.75 16.35 -5.30
N CYS A 50 8.54 16.88 -5.12
CA CYS A 50 7.74 17.45 -6.21
C CYS A 50 8.48 18.58 -6.95
N GLN A 51 9.29 19.40 -6.26
CA GLN A 51 10.10 20.45 -6.87
C GLN A 51 11.21 19.85 -7.75
N ASN A 52 11.90 18.83 -7.25
CA ASN A 52 12.99 18.17 -7.98
C ASN A 52 12.50 17.44 -9.24
N ALA A 53 11.36 16.74 -9.15
CA ALA A 53 10.75 16.07 -10.31
C ALA A 53 10.35 17.06 -11.43
N ASN A 54 9.97 18.29 -11.06
CA ASN A 54 9.50 19.32 -11.99
C ASN A 54 10.61 20.09 -12.72
N ASN A 55 11.87 20.02 -12.28
CA ASN A 55 12.98 20.62 -13.04
C ASN A 55 13.14 20.01 -14.45
N ASN A 56 12.49 18.88 -14.73
CA ASN A 56 12.52 18.20 -16.02
C ASN A 56 11.28 18.42 -16.92
N LYS A 57 10.13 18.94 -16.43
CA LYS A 57 8.93 19.18 -17.27
C LYS A 57 8.02 20.32 -16.75
N ASN A 58 7.57 21.19 -17.66
CA ASN A 58 6.60 22.28 -17.45
C ASN A 58 5.18 21.75 -17.12
N THR A 59 4.95 21.26 -15.90
CA THR A 59 3.59 20.89 -15.45
C THR A 59 2.87 22.09 -14.83
N SER A 60 1.86 22.57 -15.54
CA SER A 60 1.02 23.74 -15.20
C SER A 60 0.12 23.56 -13.96
N LYS A 61 0.01 22.34 -13.40
CA LYS A 61 -0.85 22.01 -12.25
C LYS A 61 -0.31 22.46 -10.88
N ARG A 62 0.94 22.94 -10.76
CA ARG A 62 1.59 23.21 -9.46
C ARG A 62 2.02 24.68 -9.24
N LYS A 63 1.46 25.63 -10.00
CA LYS A 63 1.73 27.07 -9.81
C LYS A 63 1.24 27.55 -8.43
N GLY A 64 2.12 28.13 -7.62
CA GLY A 64 1.79 28.75 -6.33
C GLY A 64 2.11 27.93 -5.08
N ARG A 65 2.76 26.77 -5.20
CA ARG A 65 3.24 26.01 -4.03
C ARG A 65 4.51 26.65 -3.43
N PRO A 66 4.67 26.64 -2.08
CA PRO A 66 5.87 27.19 -1.45
C PRO A 66 7.10 26.34 -1.81
N VAL A 67 8.22 27.03 -2.06
CA VAL A 67 9.53 26.40 -2.21
C VAL A 67 10.07 26.08 -0.82
N ILE A 68 10.53 24.85 -0.61
CA ILE A 68 11.00 24.36 0.69
C ILE A 68 12.28 23.59 0.44
N ALA A 69 13.33 23.94 1.18
CA ALA A 69 14.62 23.28 1.14
C ALA A 69 14.52 21.89 1.80
N ALA A 70 15.23 20.90 1.28
CA ALA A 70 15.16 19.52 1.77
C ALA A 70 15.59 19.40 3.25
N GLU A 71 16.47 20.30 3.68
CA GLU A 71 17.00 20.40 5.05
C GLU A 71 15.88 20.69 6.07
N VAL A 72 14.88 21.48 5.68
CA VAL A 72 13.73 21.79 6.56
C VAL A 72 12.93 20.53 6.90
N ALA A 73 12.83 19.60 5.96
CA ALA A 73 12.13 18.33 6.19
C ALA A 73 12.87 17.47 7.23
N LEU A 74 14.21 17.46 7.18
CA LEU A 74 15.10 16.77 8.12
C LEU A 74 15.08 17.42 9.51
N GLU A 75 14.98 18.75 9.59
CA GLU A 75 14.81 19.46 10.86
C GLU A 75 13.51 19.06 11.56
N TYR A 76 12.38 19.09 10.85
CA TYR A 76 11.10 18.64 11.39
C TYR A 76 11.11 17.15 11.77
N GLN A 77 11.76 16.31 10.98
CA GLN A 77 11.94 14.90 11.28
C GLN A 77 12.69 14.71 12.61
N SER A 78 13.82 15.41 12.78
CA SER A 78 14.64 15.33 13.99
C SER A 78 13.87 15.80 15.23
N LEU A 79 13.06 16.85 15.10
CA LEU A 79 12.18 17.32 16.18
C LEU A 79 11.09 16.30 16.52
N CYS A 80 10.46 15.69 15.51
CA CYS A 80 9.47 14.64 15.71
C CYS A 80 10.05 13.44 16.47
N ILE A 81 11.23 12.96 16.06
CA ILE A 81 11.91 11.83 16.71
C ILE A 81 12.28 12.16 18.15
N SER A 82 12.82 13.35 18.39
CA SER A 82 13.16 13.81 19.74
C SER A 82 11.94 13.76 20.67
N HIS A 83 10.79 14.24 20.19
CA HIS A 83 9.54 14.16 20.96
C HIS A 83 9.07 12.72 21.17
N LEU A 84 9.05 11.87 20.13
CA LEU A 84 8.68 10.46 20.26
C LEU A 84 9.58 9.71 21.25
N MET A 85 10.89 9.95 21.21
CA MET A 85 11.86 9.35 22.13
C MET A 85 11.71 9.87 23.56
N SER A 86 11.37 11.14 23.74
CA SER A 86 11.15 11.70 25.09
C SER A 86 9.94 11.08 25.79
N LEU A 87 8.98 10.55 25.02
CA LEU A 87 7.73 9.99 25.51
C LEU A 87 7.70 8.45 25.51
N SER A 88 8.64 7.79 24.84
CA SER A 88 8.65 6.32 24.71
C SER A 88 9.08 5.57 25.97
N GLY A 89 9.61 6.28 26.98
CA GLY A 89 10.01 5.71 28.27
C GLY A 89 8.86 5.46 29.25
N ASP A 90 7.68 6.04 29.01
CA ASP A 90 6.48 5.85 29.84
C ASP A 90 5.45 4.98 29.11
N THR A 91 5.10 3.84 29.71
CA THR A 91 4.12 2.89 29.15
C THR A 91 2.73 3.49 28.96
N ARG A 92 2.39 4.55 29.71
CA ARG A 92 1.12 5.27 29.54
C ARG A 92 1.13 6.18 28.32
N GLU A 93 2.27 6.79 28.01
CA GLU A 93 2.41 7.69 26.88
C GLU A 93 2.42 6.93 25.56
N VAL A 94 2.97 5.71 25.54
CA VAL A 94 2.90 4.80 24.37
C VAL A 94 1.46 4.45 23.97
N GLN A 95 0.47 4.64 24.84
CA GLN A 95 -0.96 4.47 24.54
C GLN A 95 -1.64 5.72 23.94
N ASP A 96 -0.92 6.83 23.78
CA ASP A 96 -1.46 8.04 23.14
C ASP A 96 -1.67 7.80 21.63
N GLU A 97 -2.92 7.87 21.19
CA GLU A 97 -3.32 7.69 19.80
C GLU A 97 -2.70 8.73 18.84
N ASN A 98 -2.31 9.91 19.35
CA ASN A 98 -1.63 10.92 18.56
C ASN A 98 -0.18 10.55 18.26
N LEU A 99 0.48 9.81 19.17
CA LEU A 99 1.85 9.33 18.94
C LEU A 99 1.87 8.21 17.92
N LEU A 100 0.86 7.33 17.92
CA LEU A 100 0.69 6.34 16.86
C LEU A 100 0.46 7.02 15.51
N ALA A 101 -0.43 8.02 15.44
CA ALA A 101 -0.64 8.80 14.23
C ALA A 101 0.65 9.51 13.75
N ALA A 102 1.45 10.06 14.67
CA ALA A 102 2.73 10.67 14.36
C ALA A 102 3.73 9.64 13.79
N ALA A 103 3.81 8.45 14.40
CA ALA A 103 4.72 7.38 13.98
C ALA A 103 4.41 6.90 12.56
N VAL A 104 3.14 6.67 12.20
CA VAL A 104 2.77 6.21 10.85
C VAL A 104 2.99 7.29 9.77
N ILE A 105 2.81 8.58 10.11
CA ILE A 105 3.16 9.69 9.21
C ILE A 105 4.67 9.79 9.04
N LEU A 106 5.45 9.57 10.11
CA LEU A 106 6.90 9.55 10.03
C LEU A 106 7.41 8.36 9.22
N ARG A 107 6.76 7.20 9.31
CA ARG A 107 7.06 6.05 8.45
C ARG A 107 6.83 6.36 6.97
N PHE A 108 5.76 7.08 6.65
CA PHE A 108 5.51 7.53 5.28
C PHE A 108 6.65 8.39 4.71
N TYR A 109 7.32 9.19 5.55
CA TYR A 109 8.53 9.92 5.14
C TYR A 109 9.64 8.97 4.64
N GLU A 110 9.90 7.86 5.35
CA GLU A 110 10.91 6.87 4.98
C GLU A 110 10.55 6.19 3.64
N GLU A 111 9.26 5.93 3.43
CA GLU A 111 8.74 5.34 2.18
C GLU A 111 8.87 6.29 0.98
N LEU A 112 8.73 7.61 1.19
CA LEU A 112 9.01 8.60 0.15
C LEU A 112 10.50 8.60 -0.25
N ASP A 113 11.40 8.25 0.67
CA ASP A 113 12.86 8.32 0.48
C ASP A 113 13.49 7.04 -0.02
N ALA A 114 12.90 5.89 0.32
CA ALA A 114 13.33 4.62 -0.22
C ALA A 114 12.84 4.49 -1.68
N PRO A 115 13.72 4.19 -2.65
CA PRO A 115 13.27 3.67 -3.94
C PRO A 115 12.30 2.50 -3.69
N LEU A 116 11.28 2.30 -4.53
CA LEU A 116 10.31 1.20 -4.40
C LEU A 116 10.95 -0.18 -4.13
N ASN A 117 12.18 -0.43 -4.59
CA ASN A 117 12.97 -1.65 -4.31
C ASN A 117 14.29 -1.36 -3.55
N GLY A 118 14.50 -0.14 -3.04
CA GLY A 118 15.76 0.33 -2.45
C GLY A 118 16.03 -0.19 -1.04
N VAL A 119 17.16 0.25 -0.46
CA VAL A 119 17.48 -0.03 0.95
C VAL A 119 16.62 0.90 1.81
N ASP A 120 15.47 0.39 2.24
CA ASP A 120 14.73 0.90 3.39
C ASP A 120 15.34 0.28 4.64
N ASP A 121 16.00 1.10 5.47
CA ASP A 121 16.65 0.68 6.71
C ASP A 121 15.66 0.19 7.77
N GLU A 122 14.35 0.32 7.52
CA GLU A 122 13.25 -0.08 8.41
C GLU A 122 13.35 0.59 9.79
N THR A 123 14.03 1.74 9.86
CA THR A 123 14.34 2.38 11.13
C THR A 123 13.05 2.89 11.77
N TYR A 124 12.24 3.61 10.99
CA TYR A 124 10.94 4.08 11.48
C TYR A 124 9.88 3.00 11.45
N LEU A 125 10.05 1.93 10.66
CA LEU A 125 9.17 0.76 10.72
C LEU A 125 9.23 0.10 12.10
N ARG A 126 10.44 -0.15 12.60
CA ARG A 126 10.64 -0.74 13.93
C ARG A 126 10.11 0.18 15.03
N GLY A 127 10.32 1.49 14.90
CA GLY A 127 9.76 2.47 15.83
C GLY A 127 8.22 2.49 15.82
N THR A 128 7.62 2.39 14.63
CA THR A 128 6.16 2.36 14.45
C THR A 128 5.56 1.06 14.99
N GLN A 129 6.25 -0.06 14.81
CA GLN A 129 5.83 -1.37 15.32
C GLN A 129 5.61 -1.36 16.84
N VAL A 130 6.46 -0.67 17.61
CA VAL A 130 6.30 -0.53 19.06
C VAL A 130 4.94 0.09 19.43
N PHE A 131 4.53 1.16 18.74
CA PHE A 131 3.23 1.81 18.99
C PHE A 131 2.06 0.95 18.50
N LEU A 132 2.21 0.32 17.33
CA LEU A 132 1.18 -0.54 16.75
C LEU A 132 0.90 -1.75 17.64
N GLU A 133 1.93 -2.44 18.12
CA GLU A 133 1.80 -3.58 19.02
C GLU A 133 1.12 -3.16 20.33
N ALA A 134 1.60 -2.07 20.94
CA ALA A 134 1.06 -1.57 22.20
C ALA A 134 -0.43 -1.16 22.12
N GLN A 135 -0.87 -0.62 20.98
CA GLN A 135 -2.22 -0.07 20.81
C GLN A 135 -3.18 -0.99 20.04
N SER A 136 -2.68 -2.08 19.44
CA SER A 136 -3.44 -2.96 18.52
C SER A 136 -4.76 -3.47 19.09
N GLU A 137 -4.74 -4.01 20.32
CA GLU A 137 -5.94 -4.63 20.91
C GLU A 137 -7.09 -3.61 21.09
N MET A 138 -6.75 -2.39 21.53
CA MET A 138 -7.72 -1.31 21.68
C MET A 138 -8.18 -0.79 20.31
N ALA A 139 -7.24 -0.58 19.38
CA ALA A 139 -7.51 -0.04 18.06
C ALA A 139 -8.40 -0.95 17.19
N VAL A 140 -8.25 -2.29 17.31
CA VAL A 140 -9.07 -3.28 16.58
C VAL A 140 -10.54 -3.28 17.05
N LYS A 141 -10.78 -3.00 18.34
CA LYS A 141 -12.12 -2.97 18.94
C LYS A 141 -12.73 -1.56 18.94
N GLY A 142 -11.91 -0.54 18.75
CA GLY A 142 -12.24 0.86 18.89
C GLY A 142 -12.66 1.53 17.59
N HIS A 143 -12.63 2.86 17.64
CA HIS A 143 -12.86 3.76 16.52
C HIS A 143 -11.96 4.99 16.71
N GLY A 144 -11.83 5.83 15.70
CA GLY A 144 -11.09 7.08 15.82
C GLY A 144 -9.76 7.06 15.07
N ILE A 145 -8.92 8.06 15.37
CA ILE A 145 -7.60 8.19 14.74
C ILE A 145 -6.68 7.02 15.08
N GLN A 146 -6.85 6.40 16.26
CA GLN A 146 -6.12 5.20 16.64
C GLN A 146 -6.34 4.04 15.65
N THR A 147 -7.59 3.71 15.36
CA THR A 147 -7.96 2.65 14.40
C THR A 147 -7.54 3.03 12.97
N ALA A 148 -7.67 4.30 12.58
CA ALA A 148 -7.21 4.77 11.29
C ALA A 148 -5.69 4.61 11.13
N ALA A 149 -4.92 5.01 12.14
CA ALA A 149 -3.47 4.87 12.16
C ALA A 149 -3.02 3.41 12.18
N LEU A 150 -3.71 2.53 12.92
CA LEU A 150 -3.46 1.08 12.87
C LEU A 150 -3.52 0.54 11.44
N TRP A 151 -4.60 0.84 10.69
CA TRP A 151 -4.77 0.34 9.34
C TRP A 151 -3.82 0.98 8.32
N VAL A 152 -3.39 2.22 8.53
CA VAL A 152 -2.26 2.81 7.78
C VAL A 152 -1.00 1.99 8.02
N GLY A 153 -0.60 1.82 9.27
CA GLY A 153 0.60 1.07 9.63
C GLY A 153 0.58 -0.37 9.12
N PHE A 154 -0.59 -1.01 9.16
CA PHE A 154 -0.80 -2.35 8.61
C PHE A 154 -0.55 -2.41 7.11
N ARG A 155 -1.06 -1.45 6.33
CA ARG A 155 -0.80 -1.36 4.89
C ARG A 155 0.66 -1.05 4.57
N GLN A 156 1.32 -0.21 5.37
CA GLN A 156 2.75 0.09 5.24
C GLN A 156 3.61 -1.17 5.46
N GLU A 157 3.32 -1.94 6.52
CA GLU A 157 3.99 -3.22 6.75
C GLU A 157 3.70 -4.23 5.64
N PHE A 158 2.47 -4.27 5.12
CA PHE A 158 2.13 -5.13 3.98
C PHE A 158 2.95 -4.76 2.75
N HIS A 159 3.05 -3.46 2.43
CA HIS A 159 3.86 -2.94 1.34
C HIS A 159 5.33 -3.38 1.48
N THR A 160 5.95 -3.11 2.64
CA THR A 160 7.34 -3.49 2.89
C THR A 160 7.55 -5.00 2.81
N ALA A 161 6.67 -5.80 3.43
CA ALA A 161 6.79 -7.25 3.45
C ALA A 161 6.62 -7.87 2.05
N PHE A 162 5.70 -7.34 1.25
CA PHE A 162 5.45 -7.78 -0.12
C PHE A 162 6.65 -7.53 -1.04
N ILE A 163 7.17 -6.29 -1.04
CA ILE A 163 8.34 -5.92 -1.86
C ILE A 163 9.59 -6.69 -1.42
N LYS A 164 9.83 -6.79 -0.11
CA LYS A 164 11.01 -7.49 0.42
C LYS A 164 10.87 -9.01 0.46
N GLN A 165 9.75 -9.56 -0.02
CA GLN A 165 9.48 -11.00 -0.05
C GLN A 165 9.73 -11.67 1.31
N ARG A 166 9.18 -11.07 2.36
CA ARG A 166 9.31 -11.57 3.74
C ARG A 166 7.96 -11.78 4.39
N ALA A 167 7.93 -12.56 5.47
CA ALA A 167 6.74 -12.72 6.29
C ALA A 167 6.28 -11.36 6.85
N PHE A 168 4.96 -11.23 7.00
CA PHE A 168 4.33 -10.10 7.66
C PHE A 168 4.62 -10.17 9.17
N ARG A 169 5.04 -9.06 9.78
CA ARG A 169 5.56 -9.08 11.17
C ARG A 169 4.55 -8.80 12.25
N PHE A 170 3.42 -8.16 11.97
CA PHE A 170 2.48 -7.84 13.04
C PHE A 170 1.73 -9.08 13.51
N ASP A 171 1.44 -9.09 14.80
CA ASP A 171 0.61 -10.11 15.42
C ASP A 171 -0.83 -10.05 14.87
N LEU A 172 -1.26 -11.12 14.21
CA LEU A 172 -2.60 -11.24 13.64
C LEU A 172 -3.62 -11.85 14.62
N THR A 173 -3.21 -12.24 15.83
CA THR A 173 -4.08 -12.89 16.81
C THR A 173 -5.10 -11.93 17.41
N CYS A 174 -4.78 -10.63 17.51
CA CYS A 174 -5.70 -9.60 18.00
C CYS A 174 -6.95 -9.45 17.09
N TYR A 175 -6.89 -9.95 15.86
CA TYR A 175 -8.01 -9.95 14.91
C TYR A 175 -8.90 -11.20 15.00
N ASN A 176 -8.54 -12.22 15.78
CA ASN A 176 -9.24 -13.52 15.83
C ASN A 176 -10.74 -13.41 16.13
N ASN A 177 -11.12 -12.49 17.02
CA ASN A 177 -12.51 -12.24 17.41
C ASN A 177 -13.02 -10.89 16.88
N SER A 178 -12.51 -10.45 15.74
CA SER A 178 -12.85 -9.15 15.14
C SER A 178 -13.79 -9.32 13.93
N PRO A 179 -14.54 -8.26 13.55
CA PRO A 179 -15.36 -8.29 12.33
C PRO A 179 -14.54 -8.44 11.04
N TYR A 180 -13.20 -8.36 11.13
CA TYR A 180 -12.28 -8.45 9.99
C TYR A 180 -11.99 -9.89 9.53
N ARG A 181 -12.48 -10.92 10.25
CA ARG A 181 -12.34 -12.33 9.86
C ARG A 181 -13.64 -12.99 9.38
N THR A 182 -14.77 -12.30 9.47
CA THR A 182 -16.06 -12.80 9.00
C THR A 182 -16.39 -12.25 7.61
N LEU A 183 -17.34 -12.87 6.91
CA LEU A 183 -17.90 -12.33 5.66
C LEU A 183 -19.34 -11.81 5.87
N GLU A 184 -19.71 -11.52 7.12
CA GLU A 184 -21.01 -10.95 7.47
C GLU A 184 -21.17 -9.54 6.91
N THR A 185 -22.41 -9.07 6.74
CA THR A 185 -22.69 -7.71 6.27
C THR A 185 -22.02 -6.67 7.18
N ALA A 186 -21.29 -5.74 6.56
CA ALA A 186 -20.57 -4.66 7.23
C ALA A 186 -20.43 -3.48 6.25
N ASP A 187 -19.92 -2.35 6.74
CA ASP A 187 -19.60 -1.19 5.90
C ASP A 187 -18.41 -1.47 4.96
N ASP A 188 -18.26 -0.63 3.93
CA ASP A 188 -17.22 -0.79 2.91
C ASP A 188 -15.80 -0.76 3.51
N PHE A 189 -15.55 0.02 4.55
CA PHE A 189 -14.22 0.15 5.15
C PHE A 189 -13.84 -1.12 5.90
N THR A 190 -14.81 -1.74 6.60
CA THR A 190 -14.65 -3.08 7.17
C THR A 190 -14.39 -4.12 6.07
N TRP A 191 -15.11 -4.09 4.94
CA TRP A 191 -14.85 -4.99 3.81
C TRP A 191 -13.47 -4.82 3.18
N ALA A 192 -12.98 -3.59 3.06
CA ALA A 192 -11.63 -3.31 2.59
C ALA A 192 -10.57 -3.83 3.56
N ASN A 193 -10.76 -3.60 4.86
CA ASN A 193 -9.82 -4.06 5.88
C ASN A 193 -9.78 -5.59 6.02
N ARG A 194 -10.90 -6.30 5.75
CA ARG A 194 -10.93 -7.78 5.65
C ARG A 194 -9.98 -8.33 4.60
N VAL A 195 -9.91 -7.72 3.42
CA VAL A 195 -9.01 -8.20 2.36
C VAL A 195 -7.56 -7.78 2.62
N ILE A 196 -7.33 -6.61 3.22
CA ILE A 196 -5.99 -6.20 3.66
C ILE A 196 -5.43 -7.19 4.69
N LEU A 197 -6.25 -7.61 5.67
CA LEU A 197 -5.88 -8.66 6.63
C LEU A 197 -5.56 -9.98 5.92
N HIS A 198 -6.38 -10.38 4.94
CA HIS A 198 -6.15 -11.59 4.16
C HIS A 198 -4.83 -11.53 3.34
N CYS A 199 -4.42 -10.36 2.87
CA CYS A 199 -3.12 -10.19 2.23
C CYS A 199 -1.96 -10.48 3.20
N ALA A 200 -2.05 -10.00 4.44
CA ALA A 200 -1.05 -10.31 5.46
C ALA A 200 -0.99 -11.80 5.77
N GLU A 201 -2.14 -12.48 5.90
CA GLU A 201 -2.17 -13.94 6.10
C GLU A 201 -1.56 -14.69 4.91
N SER A 202 -1.77 -14.19 3.69
CA SER A 202 -1.16 -14.75 2.48
C SER A 202 0.36 -14.59 2.50
N LEU A 203 0.89 -13.45 2.93
CA LEU A 203 2.34 -13.26 3.12
C LEU A 203 2.94 -14.16 4.20
N VAL A 204 2.24 -14.33 5.33
CA VAL A 204 2.67 -15.26 6.38
C VAL A 204 2.73 -16.68 5.83
N TYR A 205 1.74 -17.12 5.04
CA TYR A 205 1.79 -18.42 4.38
C TYR A 205 2.95 -18.53 3.37
N CYS A 206 3.16 -17.51 2.53
CA CYS A 206 4.19 -17.56 1.49
C CYS A 206 5.62 -17.57 2.04
N TYR A 207 5.89 -16.76 3.06
CA TYR A 207 7.25 -16.44 3.51
C TYR A 207 7.51 -16.70 5.00
N GLY A 208 6.54 -17.20 5.76
CA GLY A 208 6.69 -17.57 7.17
C GLY A 208 7.44 -18.89 7.36
N ASP A 209 7.78 -19.18 8.62
CA ASP A 209 8.53 -20.39 8.99
C ASP A 209 7.68 -21.67 8.97
N GLU A 210 6.34 -21.53 8.92
CA GLU A 210 5.43 -22.67 8.85
C GLU A 210 5.51 -23.35 7.47
N SER A 211 5.41 -24.68 7.46
CA SER A 211 5.39 -25.45 6.21
C SER A 211 4.18 -25.05 5.35
N HIS A 212 4.37 -24.93 4.03
CA HIS A 212 3.31 -24.71 3.03
C HIS A 212 2.29 -25.87 3.01
N SER A 213 1.41 -25.89 4.01
CA SER A 213 0.37 -26.91 4.16
C SER A 213 -0.68 -26.75 3.06
N PRO A 214 -1.00 -27.81 2.28
CA PRO A 214 -2.09 -27.77 1.31
C PRO A 214 -3.44 -27.37 1.91
N ASP A 215 -3.70 -27.74 3.17
CA ASP A 215 -4.95 -27.40 3.86
C ASP A 215 -5.02 -25.89 4.16
N ARG A 216 -3.90 -25.29 4.60
CA ARG A 216 -3.83 -23.84 4.84
C ARG A 216 -3.96 -23.07 3.53
N TYR A 217 -3.33 -23.56 2.47
CA TYR A 217 -3.51 -23.02 1.13
C TYR A 217 -4.98 -23.00 0.70
N ASP A 218 -5.68 -24.12 0.88
CA ASP A 218 -7.10 -24.23 0.51
C ASP A 218 -7.99 -23.27 1.28
N GLN A 219 -7.74 -23.09 2.58
CA GLN A 219 -8.46 -22.10 3.39
C GLN A 219 -8.26 -20.67 2.87
N LEU A 220 -7.01 -20.30 2.55
CA LEU A 220 -6.69 -18.97 2.03
C LEU A 220 -7.30 -18.76 0.64
N TRP A 221 -7.19 -19.75 -0.24
CA TRP A 221 -7.78 -19.71 -1.58
C TRP A 221 -9.31 -19.60 -1.51
N GLU A 222 -9.95 -20.42 -0.68
CA GLU A 222 -11.40 -20.38 -0.47
C GLU A 222 -11.85 -19.01 0.07
N TYR A 223 -11.16 -18.46 1.07
CA TYR A 223 -11.47 -17.12 1.57
C TYR A 223 -11.32 -16.06 0.48
N ASN A 224 -10.25 -16.12 -0.33
CA ASN A 224 -10.03 -15.19 -1.44
C ASN A 224 -11.21 -15.17 -2.41
N GLN A 225 -11.72 -16.36 -2.76
CA GLN A 225 -12.88 -16.53 -3.65
C GLN A 225 -14.17 -16.02 -3.00
N ASN A 226 -14.42 -16.42 -1.75
CA ASN A 226 -15.64 -16.09 -1.04
C ASN A 226 -15.74 -14.59 -0.75
N TRP A 227 -14.62 -13.92 -0.39
CA TRP A 227 -14.60 -12.48 -0.24
C TRP A 227 -15.04 -11.78 -1.54
N TYR A 228 -14.52 -12.19 -2.70
CA TYR A 228 -14.87 -11.58 -3.98
C TYR A 228 -16.35 -11.81 -4.37
N ALA A 229 -16.88 -12.98 -4.04
CA ALA A 229 -18.27 -13.33 -4.29
C ALA A 229 -19.26 -12.60 -3.35
N CYS A 230 -18.87 -12.38 -2.09
CA CYS A 230 -19.73 -11.80 -1.06
C CYS A 230 -19.57 -10.28 -0.90
N LYS A 231 -18.54 -9.66 -1.50
CA LYS A 231 -18.30 -8.22 -1.38
C LYS A 231 -19.56 -7.40 -1.76
N PRO A 232 -19.83 -6.27 -1.08
CA PRO A 232 -20.98 -5.43 -1.39
C PRO A 232 -20.97 -4.92 -2.84
N GLN A 233 -22.15 -4.56 -3.36
CA GLN A 233 -22.28 -4.05 -4.73
C GLN A 233 -21.46 -2.77 -4.98
N THR A 234 -21.16 -1.99 -3.95
CA THR A 234 -20.27 -0.82 -4.01
C THR A 234 -18.88 -1.16 -4.55
N PHE A 235 -18.40 -2.39 -4.36
CA PHE A 235 -17.13 -2.90 -4.89
C PHE A 235 -17.19 -3.41 -6.33
N ASN A 236 -18.34 -3.30 -7.00
CA ASN A 236 -18.41 -3.60 -8.44
C ASN A 236 -17.98 -2.36 -9.24
N PRO A 237 -17.28 -2.53 -10.37
CA PRO A 237 -16.94 -1.40 -11.24
C PRO A 237 -18.18 -0.63 -11.68
N ILE A 238 -18.14 0.69 -11.60
CA ILE A 238 -19.19 1.57 -12.15
C ILE A 238 -19.06 1.71 -13.68
N TYR A 239 -17.86 1.44 -14.20
CA TYR A 239 -17.56 1.40 -15.62
C TYR A 239 -16.49 0.35 -15.91
N PHE A 240 -16.66 -0.38 -17.01
CA PHE A 240 -15.70 -1.37 -17.48
C PHE A 240 -15.55 -1.32 -19.00
N LYS A 241 -14.30 -1.29 -19.46
CA LYS A 241 -13.94 -1.39 -20.88
C LYS A 241 -12.75 -2.32 -21.04
N GLU A 242 -12.88 -3.30 -21.94
CA GLU A 242 -11.80 -4.22 -22.27
C GLU A 242 -10.61 -3.50 -22.94
N PRO A 243 -9.38 -4.06 -22.82
CA PRO A 243 -8.22 -3.57 -23.55
C PRO A 243 -8.46 -3.52 -25.06
N ASN A 244 -7.77 -2.60 -25.72
CA ASN A 244 -7.75 -2.52 -27.18
C ASN A 244 -6.30 -2.32 -27.68
N PRO A 245 -5.57 -3.43 -27.92
CA PRO A 245 -4.19 -3.38 -28.40
C PRO A 245 -4.03 -2.61 -29.72
N SER A 246 -5.03 -2.61 -30.60
CA SER A 246 -4.99 -1.86 -31.87
C SER A 246 -4.90 -0.34 -31.67
N LYS A 247 -5.35 0.15 -30.50
CA LYS A 247 -5.27 1.55 -30.07
C LYS A 247 -4.18 1.80 -29.05
N LYS A 248 -3.29 0.82 -28.80
CA LYS A 248 -2.30 0.84 -27.71
C LYS A 248 -2.93 0.97 -26.31
N GLU A 249 -4.19 0.56 -26.16
CA GLU A 249 -4.86 0.46 -24.86
C GLU A 249 -4.57 -0.93 -24.28
N ILE A 250 -3.43 -1.08 -23.59
CA ILE A 250 -2.95 -2.38 -23.07
C ILE A 250 -3.75 -2.83 -21.84
N PHE A 251 -4.06 -1.91 -20.93
CA PHE A 251 -4.81 -2.22 -19.71
C PHE A 251 -6.32 -2.02 -19.92
N PRO A 252 -7.17 -2.77 -19.18
CA PRO A 252 -8.59 -2.48 -19.14
C PRO A 252 -8.85 -1.14 -18.43
N GLN A 253 -9.95 -0.47 -18.76
CA GLN A 253 -10.43 0.67 -17.97
C GLN A 253 -11.45 0.17 -16.94
N ILE A 254 -11.21 0.46 -15.66
CA ILE A 254 -12.00 -0.05 -14.54
C ILE A 254 -12.21 1.07 -13.53
N TRP A 255 -13.43 1.61 -13.46
CA TRP A 255 -13.74 2.73 -12.58
C TRP A 255 -14.46 2.20 -11.34
N TYR A 256 -14.04 2.65 -10.17
CA TYR A 256 -14.69 2.32 -8.90
C TYR A 256 -15.31 3.57 -8.27
N LEU A 257 -16.18 3.35 -7.28
CA LEU A 257 -16.91 4.42 -6.61
C LEU A 257 -16.00 5.32 -5.77
N GLY A 258 -14.94 4.77 -5.19
CA GLY A 258 -13.98 5.53 -4.40
C GLY A 258 -12.73 4.74 -4.01
N ASP A 259 -11.83 5.44 -3.31
CA ASP A 259 -10.50 4.96 -2.96
C ASP A 259 -10.51 3.69 -2.12
N CYS A 260 -11.55 3.51 -1.29
CA CYS A 260 -11.74 2.32 -0.46
C CYS A 260 -11.90 1.06 -1.32
N GLN A 261 -12.73 1.13 -2.35
CA GLN A 261 -12.94 0.02 -3.30
C GLN A 261 -11.69 -0.23 -4.14
N VAL A 262 -11.05 0.84 -4.63
CA VAL A 262 -9.77 0.75 -5.36
C VAL A 262 -8.74 -0.01 -4.52
N THR A 263 -8.51 0.45 -3.28
CA THR A 263 -7.56 -0.14 -2.34
C THR A 263 -7.87 -1.62 -2.12
N ALA A 264 -9.11 -1.96 -1.78
CA ALA A 264 -9.51 -3.33 -1.49
C ALA A 264 -9.34 -4.27 -2.68
N ILE A 265 -9.83 -3.89 -3.87
CA ILE A 265 -9.77 -4.76 -5.05
C ILE A 265 -8.32 -4.97 -5.50
N GLN A 266 -7.47 -3.94 -5.43
CA GLN A 266 -6.07 -4.13 -5.76
C GLN A 266 -5.34 -5.02 -4.74
N HIS A 267 -5.63 -4.88 -3.45
CA HIS A 267 -5.10 -5.78 -2.43
C HIS A 267 -5.59 -7.23 -2.66
N TRP A 268 -6.86 -7.42 -3.05
CA TRP A 268 -7.39 -8.73 -3.46
C TRP A 268 -6.57 -9.36 -4.60
N HIS A 269 -6.24 -8.58 -5.63
CA HIS A 269 -5.39 -9.03 -6.73
C HIS A 269 -3.96 -9.38 -6.28
N LEU A 270 -3.36 -8.62 -5.35
CA LEU A 270 -2.03 -8.93 -4.79
C LEU A 270 -2.04 -10.23 -3.97
N ALA A 271 -3.05 -10.45 -3.12
CA ALA A 271 -3.22 -11.72 -2.41
C ALA A 271 -3.37 -12.89 -3.40
N ARG A 272 -4.16 -12.71 -4.46
CA ARG A 272 -4.32 -13.72 -5.50
C ARG A 272 -3.01 -14.04 -6.21
N ILE A 273 -2.21 -13.03 -6.56
CA ILE A 273 -0.88 -13.22 -7.16
C ILE A 273 0.02 -14.07 -6.25
N LEU A 274 0.06 -13.78 -4.93
CA LEU A 274 0.81 -14.57 -3.95
C LEU A 274 0.33 -16.03 -3.94
N LEU A 275 -0.97 -16.26 -3.85
CA LEU A 275 -1.52 -17.62 -3.78
C LEU A 275 -1.30 -18.40 -5.09
N ILE A 276 -1.32 -17.77 -6.26
CA ILE A 276 -0.99 -18.44 -7.52
C ILE A 276 0.50 -18.81 -7.56
N ALA A 277 1.38 -17.90 -7.11
CA ALA A 277 2.82 -18.10 -7.14
C ALA A 277 3.29 -19.18 -6.15
N PHE A 278 2.58 -19.36 -5.03
CA PHE A 278 2.92 -20.29 -3.95
C PHE A 278 1.97 -21.50 -3.86
N ASP A 279 1.31 -21.87 -4.96
CA ASP A 279 0.43 -23.04 -5.01
C ASP A 279 1.23 -24.34 -4.72
N PRO A 280 0.99 -25.03 -3.59
CA PRO A 280 1.72 -26.25 -3.24
C PRO A 280 1.30 -27.45 -4.10
N LYS A 281 0.20 -27.32 -4.86
CA LYS A 281 -0.39 -28.36 -5.71
C LYS A 281 0.12 -28.30 -7.15
N ALA A 282 0.92 -27.29 -7.49
CA ALA A 282 1.52 -27.16 -8.80
C ALA A 282 2.34 -28.43 -9.17
N PRO A 283 2.07 -29.08 -10.32
CA PRO A 283 2.80 -30.27 -10.73
C PRO A 283 4.30 -29.96 -10.88
N ARG A 284 5.15 -30.67 -10.15
CA ARG A 284 6.61 -30.44 -10.16
C ARG A 284 7.34 -31.12 -11.33
N ILE A 285 6.76 -32.18 -11.89
CA ILE A 285 7.33 -32.96 -12.98
C ILE A 285 6.25 -33.43 -13.95
N GLY A 286 6.67 -33.76 -15.17
CA GLY A 286 5.83 -34.40 -16.19
C GLY A 286 5.14 -33.42 -17.15
N PRO A 287 4.38 -33.94 -18.14
CA PRO A 287 3.80 -33.14 -19.23
C PRO A 287 2.88 -32.02 -18.75
N ASN A 288 2.21 -32.21 -17.61
CA ASN A 288 1.29 -31.23 -17.03
C ASN A 288 2.01 -30.05 -16.35
N GLN A 289 3.29 -30.18 -15.96
CA GLN A 289 4.06 -29.10 -15.33
C GLN A 289 4.12 -27.86 -16.21
N LYS A 290 4.52 -28.00 -17.49
CA LYS A 290 4.66 -26.87 -18.41
C LYS A 290 3.34 -26.14 -18.62
N ARG A 291 2.25 -26.90 -18.78
CA ARG A 291 0.91 -26.34 -18.95
C ARG A 291 0.42 -25.62 -17.69
N ALA A 292 0.64 -26.21 -16.52
CA ALA A 292 0.28 -25.58 -15.25
C ALA A 292 1.07 -24.28 -15.03
N ALA A 293 2.39 -24.29 -15.24
CA ALA A 293 3.22 -23.11 -15.15
C ALA A 293 2.78 -22.00 -16.11
N ALA A 294 2.45 -22.33 -17.37
CA ALA A 294 1.95 -21.36 -18.33
C ALA A 294 0.59 -20.76 -17.94
N ASN A 295 -0.30 -21.56 -17.33
CA ASN A 295 -1.58 -21.09 -16.83
C ASN A 295 -1.42 -20.14 -15.63
N SER A 296 -0.60 -20.53 -14.64
CA SER A 296 -0.28 -19.69 -13.49
C SER A 296 0.34 -18.36 -13.93
N GLU A 297 1.24 -18.40 -14.91
CA GLU A 297 1.87 -17.23 -15.50
C GLU A 297 0.85 -16.30 -16.16
N ALA A 298 -0.05 -16.84 -16.99
CA ALA A 298 -1.12 -16.07 -17.62
C ALA A 298 -2.07 -15.43 -16.58
N GLU A 299 -2.35 -16.13 -15.48
CA GLU A 299 -3.21 -15.61 -14.42
C GLU A 299 -2.52 -14.50 -13.62
N ILE A 300 -1.23 -14.64 -13.30
CA ILE A 300 -0.44 -13.56 -12.66
C ILE A 300 -0.44 -12.32 -13.54
N LYS A 301 -0.13 -12.45 -14.85
CA LYS A 301 -0.16 -11.33 -15.80
C LYS A 301 -1.52 -10.65 -15.86
N THR A 302 -2.60 -11.43 -15.87
CA THR A 302 -3.97 -10.91 -15.85
C THR A 302 -4.21 -10.06 -14.60
N ASN A 303 -3.78 -10.53 -13.42
CA ASN A 303 -3.91 -9.75 -12.19
C ASN A 303 -3.09 -8.47 -12.21
N VAL A 304 -1.84 -8.50 -12.72
CA VAL A 304 -1.01 -7.30 -12.89
C VAL A 304 -1.67 -6.29 -13.84
N PHE A 305 -2.24 -6.73 -14.97
CA PHE A 305 -2.99 -5.85 -15.87
C PHE A 305 -4.24 -5.25 -15.23
N ARG A 306 -4.93 -6.00 -14.37
CA ARG A 306 -6.05 -5.46 -13.58
C ARG A 306 -5.56 -4.40 -12.59
N LEU A 307 -4.46 -4.64 -11.87
CA LEU A 307 -3.85 -3.64 -10.98
C LEU A 307 -3.55 -2.33 -11.74
N CYS A 308 -2.88 -2.42 -12.88
CA CYS A 308 -2.52 -1.28 -13.72
C CYS A 308 -3.74 -0.57 -14.32
N GLY A 309 -4.75 -1.33 -14.76
CA GLY A 309 -5.99 -0.79 -15.30
C GLY A 309 -6.79 -0.02 -14.26
N ILE A 310 -6.87 -0.54 -13.03
CA ILE A 310 -7.49 0.15 -11.89
C ILE A 310 -6.72 1.43 -11.56
N ALA A 311 -5.40 1.35 -11.44
CA ALA A 311 -4.56 2.49 -11.09
C ALA A 311 -4.68 3.63 -12.13
N SER A 312 -4.59 3.29 -13.42
CA SER A 312 -4.68 4.27 -14.51
C SER A 312 -6.06 4.91 -14.65
N SER A 313 -7.11 4.21 -14.22
CA SER A 313 -8.49 4.66 -14.38
C SER A 313 -8.96 5.57 -13.26
N ASN A 314 -8.40 5.41 -12.05
CA ASN A 314 -8.83 6.13 -10.85
C ASN A 314 -7.78 7.16 -10.39
N GLU A 315 -6.51 7.01 -10.80
CA GLU A 315 -5.38 7.93 -10.53
C GLU A 315 -5.21 8.33 -9.05
N THR A 316 -5.60 7.45 -8.12
CA THR A 316 -5.36 7.66 -6.69
C THR A 316 -3.92 7.29 -6.33
N ALA A 317 -3.32 8.00 -5.38
CA ALA A 317 -1.95 7.72 -4.97
C ALA A 317 -1.76 6.29 -4.43
N PRO A 318 -2.60 5.78 -3.49
CA PRO A 318 -2.56 4.38 -3.08
C PRO A 318 -2.75 3.41 -4.26
N GLY A 319 -3.58 3.79 -5.24
CA GLY A 319 -3.87 2.96 -6.38
C GLY A 319 -2.67 2.76 -7.31
N LEU A 320 -1.95 3.84 -7.57
CA LEU A 320 -0.70 3.82 -8.34
C LEU A 320 0.43 3.11 -7.59
N ILE A 321 0.58 3.34 -6.28
CA ILE A 321 1.55 2.61 -5.44
C ILE A 321 1.31 1.10 -5.50
N THR A 322 0.06 0.67 -5.33
CA THR A 322 -0.30 -0.76 -5.31
C THR A 322 -0.04 -1.42 -6.68
N ALA A 323 -0.26 -0.70 -7.79
CA ALA A 323 0.12 -1.19 -9.11
C ALA A 323 1.65 -1.27 -9.28
N CYS A 324 2.40 -0.29 -8.77
CA CYS A 324 3.87 -0.33 -8.77
C CYS A 324 4.40 -1.56 -8.02
N MET A 325 3.77 -1.98 -6.93
CA MET A 325 4.15 -3.23 -6.23
C MET A 325 4.00 -4.45 -7.14
N GLY A 326 2.83 -4.60 -7.79
CA GLY A 326 2.58 -5.71 -8.71
C GLY A 326 3.54 -5.71 -9.91
N ILE A 327 3.83 -4.54 -10.47
CA ILE A 327 4.79 -4.37 -11.56
C ILE A 327 6.20 -4.73 -11.11
N SER A 328 6.63 -4.28 -9.93
CA SER A 328 7.99 -4.51 -9.45
C SER A 328 8.25 -5.99 -9.15
N MET A 329 7.23 -6.72 -8.68
CA MET A 329 7.37 -8.12 -8.29
C MET A 329 7.10 -9.13 -9.40
N CYS A 330 6.38 -8.73 -10.46
CA CYS A 330 5.94 -9.64 -11.52
C CYS A 330 6.14 -9.09 -12.94
N GLY A 331 6.75 -7.92 -13.09
CA GLY A 331 6.95 -7.25 -14.37
C GLY A 331 7.98 -7.95 -15.26
N ASP A 332 8.96 -8.64 -14.68
CA ASP A 332 9.98 -9.46 -15.35
C ASP A 332 9.35 -10.55 -16.24
N ARG A 333 8.14 -10.98 -15.88
CA ARG A 333 7.41 -12.02 -16.61
C ARG A 333 6.88 -11.57 -17.97
N PHE A 334 6.80 -10.27 -18.24
CA PHE A 334 6.22 -9.73 -19.47
C PHE A 334 7.23 -9.71 -20.62
N THR A 335 6.83 -10.24 -21.76
CA THR A 335 7.72 -10.47 -22.92
C THR A 335 7.33 -9.65 -24.15
N ASP A 336 6.08 -9.16 -24.23
CA ASP A 336 5.67 -8.28 -25.31
C ASP A 336 6.12 -6.83 -25.03
N ARG A 337 6.69 -6.19 -26.05
CA ARG A 337 7.31 -4.88 -25.87
C ARG A 337 6.28 -3.78 -25.54
N LEU A 338 5.08 -3.84 -26.10
CA LEU A 338 4.03 -2.85 -25.81
C LEU A 338 3.53 -3.01 -24.38
N GLU A 339 3.46 -4.24 -23.88
CA GLU A 339 3.13 -4.52 -22.48
C GLU A 339 4.20 -3.96 -21.54
N GLN A 340 5.47 -4.26 -21.79
CA GLN A 340 6.61 -3.75 -21.02
C GLN A 340 6.63 -2.21 -20.96
N GLU A 341 6.42 -1.55 -22.10
CA GLU A 341 6.35 -0.09 -22.17
C GLU A 341 5.16 0.47 -21.38
N ALA A 342 4.00 -0.19 -21.42
CA ALA A 342 2.83 0.21 -20.64
C ALA A 342 3.06 0.06 -19.13
N LEU A 343 3.79 -0.97 -18.68
CA LEU A 343 4.15 -1.14 -17.26
C LEU A 343 5.13 -0.06 -16.80
N LEU A 344 6.13 0.27 -17.62
CA LEU A 344 7.05 1.39 -17.32
C LEU A 344 6.33 2.73 -17.23
N ASP A 345 5.32 2.96 -18.07
CA ASP A 345 4.53 4.20 -18.06
C ASP A 345 3.80 4.38 -16.72
N ILE A 346 3.31 3.32 -16.08
CA ILE A 346 2.73 3.39 -14.73
C ILE A 346 3.77 3.84 -13.70
N LEU A 347 4.97 3.26 -13.72
CA LEU A 347 6.06 3.63 -12.81
C LEU A 347 6.42 5.11 -13.00
N ILE A 348 6.63 5.53 -14.25
CA ILE A 348 6.98 6.92 -14.59
C ILE A 348 5.87 7.88 -14.16
N LYS A 349 4.60 7.58 -14.45
CA LYS A 349 3.46 8.41 -14.04
C LYS A 349 3.36 8.53 -12.53
N THR A 350 3.63 7.45 -11.80
CA THR A 350 3.61 7.47 -10.33
C THR A 350 4.66 8.43 -9.78
N GLU A 351 5.87 8.42 -10.36
CA GLU A 351 6.94 9.36 -10.00
C GLU A 351 6.59 10.81 -10.38
N GLU A 352 5.98 11.05 -11.54
CA GLU A 352 5.60 12.40 -11.98
C GLU A 352 4.45 13.00 -11.14
N ILE A 353 3.42 12.21 -10.84
CA ILE A 353 2.20 12.67 -10.16
C ILE A 353 2.42 12.77 -8.65
N HIS A 354 3.11 11.78 -8.05
CA HIS A 354 3.20 11.61 -6.60
C HIS A 354 4.63 11.73 -6.05
N ALA A 355 5.62 12.03 -6.90
CA ALA A 355 7.02 12.22 -6.50
C ALA A 355 7.65 11.00 -5.79
N LEU A 356 7.09 9.82 -6.00
CA LEU A 356 7.58 8.55 -5.45
C LEU A 356 8.68 7.96 -6.33
N SER A 357 9.81 7.60 -5.74
CA SER A 357 10.95 7.09 -6.50
C SER A 357 10.70 5.67 -7.02
N THR A 358 10.55 5.55 -8.34
CA THR A 358 10.34 4.27 -9.04
C THR A 358 11.57 3.86 -9.85
N GLY A 359 12.59 4.72 -9.91
CA GLY A 359 13.75 4.56 -10.79
C GLY A 359 14.55 3.27 -10.61
N LYS A 360 14.56 2.65 -9.41
CA LYS A 360 15.20 1.34 -9.22
C LYS A 360 14.40 0.23 -9.93
N ALA A 361 13.10 0.13 -9.69
CA ALA A 361 12.22 -0.85 -10.34
C ALA A 361 12.26 -0.68 -11.87
N GLN A 362 12.28 0.55 -12.38
CA GLN A 362 12.43 0.81 -13.82
C GLN A 362 13.74 0.24 -14.41
N ARG A 363 14.86 0.34 -13.69
CA ARG A 363 16.15 -0.21 -14.15
C ARG A 363 16.15 -1.73 -14.14
N GLU A 364 15.74 -2.32 -13.01
CA GLU A 364 15.69 -3.78 -12.84
C GLU A 364 14.79 -4.44 -13.89
N LEU A 365 13.64 -3.83 -14.21
CA LEU A 365 12.77 -4.34 -15.26
C LEU A 365 13.39 -4.27 -16.63
N ARG A 366 14.03 -3.14 -16.99
CA ARG A 366 14.74 -3.02 -18.27
C ARG A 366 15.83 -4.07 -18.40
N GLU A 367 16.63 -4.26 -17.34
CA GLU A 367 17.67 -5.29 -17.29
C GLU A 367 17.10 -6.71 -17.40
N SER A 368 15.90 -6.98 -16.88
CA SER A 368 15.25 -8.29 -16.96
C SER A 368 14.66 -8.62 -18.35
N TRP A 369 14.41 -7.60 -19.17
CA TRP A 369 13.77 -7.73 -20.48
C TRP A 369 14.76 -7.71 -21.65
N ASP A 370 15.99 -7.25 -21.40
CA ASP A 370 17.14 -7.34 -22.31
C ASP A 370 17.68 -8.78 -22.39
#